data_AF-A0A1G3AH30-F1
#
_entry.id   AF-A0A1G3AH30-F1
#
_cell.length_a   1.000
_cell.length_b   1.000
_cell.length_c   1.000
_cell.angle_alpha   90.00
_cell.angle_beta   90.00
_cell.angle_gamma   90.00
#
_symmetry.space_group_name_H-M   'P 1'
#
loop_
_entity.id
_entity.type
_entity.pdbx_description
1 polymer ?
#
loop_
_entity_poly.entity_id
_entity_poly.type
_entity_poly.pdbx_seq_one_letter_code
_entity_poly.pdbx_strand_id
1 'polypeptide(L)'
;MLDSQILDFYHLGEHVWAAANTCFNQGSDKAKEFASEILHIAKHEGPTVLLSKLMDERKKYRSKAGRKLLKELIRYIACRFEMCDYPKFIEQGWQIGSGPTEAMCKVLTYRLKGAGMRWDRPGADAIMALIALEQSNTWKSYWELRKQAA
;
A
#
# COMPACT_ATOMS: atom_id res chain seq x y z
N MET A 1 17.81 -6.14 10.35
CA MET A 1 17.74 -5.56 8.99
C MET A 1 16.46 -6.09 8.36
N LEU A 2 15.71 -5.30 7.57
CA LEU A 2 14.48 -5.79 6.93
C LEU A 2 14.85 -6.72 5.76
N ASP A 3 14.12 -7.82 5.59
CA ASP A 3 14.39 -8.79 4.51
C ASP A 3 14.01 -8.23 3.13
N SER A 4 13.05 -7.31 3.06
CA SER A 4 12.63 -6.60 1.84
C SER A 4 11.73 -5.40 2.17
N GLN A 5 11.49 -4.55 1.18
CA GLN A 5 10.50 -3.49 1.21
C GLN A 5 9.51 -3.70 0.05
N ILE A 6 8.21 -3.67 0.35
CA ILE A 6 7.15 -3.87 -0.65
C ILE A 6 6.45 -2.53 -0.86
N LEU A 7 6.24 -2.15 -2.12
CA LEU A 7 5.40 -1.01 -2.45
C LEU A 7 3.94 -1.45 -2.32
N ASP A 8 3.15 -0.70 -1.55
CA ASP A 8 1.72 -0.97 -1.45
C ASP A 8 1.04 -1.07 -2.82
N PHE A 9 0.41 -2.23 -3.08
CA PHE A 9 -0.20 -2.53 -4.37
C PHE A 9 -1.37 -1.61 -4.70
N TYR A 10 -2.17 -1.21 -3.71
CA TYR A 10 -3.32 -0.33 -3.92
C TYR A 10 -2.86 1.11 -4.19
N HIS A 11 -1.77 1.55 -3.57
CA HIS A 11 -1.14 2.83 -3.83
C HIS A 11 -0.50 2.88 -5.22
N LEU A 12 0.14 1.81 -5.68
CA LEU A 12 0.52 1.68 -7.09
C LEU A 12 -0.72 1.79 -7.99
N GLY A 13 -1.83 1.15 -7.59
CA GLY A 13 -3.14 1.25 -8.21
C GLY A 13 -3.62 2.69 -8.42
N GLU A 14 -3.53 3.55 -7.42
CA GLU A 14 -3.91 4.96 -7.52
C GLU A 14 -3.14 5.68 -8.64
N HIS A 15 -1.82 5.45 -8.72
CA HIS A 15 -0.97 6.03 -9.77
C HIS A 15 -1.32 5.50 -11.17
N VAL A 16 -1.63 4.20 -11.28
CA VAL A 16 -2.07 3.58 -12.54
C VAL A 16 -3.41 4.16 -12.99
N TRP A 17 -4.38 4.26 -12.09
CA TRP A 17 -5.69 4.84 -12.39
C TRP A 17 -5.61 6.32 -12.77
N ALA A 18 -4.76 7.10 -12.10
CA ALA A 18 -4.51 8.50 -12.48
C ALA A 18 -3.95 8.60 -13.91
N ALA A 19 -2.99 7.73 -14.27
CA ALA A 19 -2.44 7.63 -15.62
C ALA A 19 -3.50 7.24 -16.65
N ALA A 20 -4.29 6.21 -16.36
CA ALA A 20 -5.34 5.71 -17.23
C ALA A 20 -6.41 6.78 -17.53
N ASN A 21 -6.96 7.40 -16.49
CA ASN A 21 -7.99 8.42 -16.62
C ASN A 21 -7.51 9.65 -17.40
N THR A 22 -6.24 10.00 -17.27
CA THR A 22 -5.65 11.12 -18.03
C THR A 22 -5.43 10.77 -19.50
N CYS A 23 -5.12 9.52 -19.81
CA CYS A 23 -4.83 9.09 -21.19
C CYS A 23 -6.11 8.82 -22.01
N PHE A 24 -7.17 8.31 -21.38
CA PHE A 24 -8.36 7.81 -22.05
C PHE A 24 -9.65 8.58 -21.72
N ASN A 25 -9.55 9.70 -21.00
CA ASN A 25 -10.64 10.41 -20.33
C ASN A 25 -11.13 9.69 -19.07
N GLN A 26 -11.47 10.49 -18.06
CA GLN A 26 -11.86 10.01 -16.75
C GLN A 26 -13.12 9.15 -16.81
N GLY A 27 -13.06 7.95 -16.21
CA GLY A 27 -14.19 7.04 -16.09
C GLY A 27 -14.58 6.29 -17.36
N SER A 28 -13.84 6.48 -18.46
CA SER A 28 -14.07 5.74 -19.71
C SER A 28 -13.77 4.26 -19.56
N ASP A 29 -14.42 3.42 -20.38
CA ASP A 29 -14.17 1.98 -20.35
C ASP A 29 -12.75 1.64 -20.79
N LYS A 30 -12.16 2.41 -21.73
CA LYS A 30 -10.75 2.29 -22.11
C LYS A 30 -9.80 2.56 -20.94
N ALA A 31 -10.10 3.54 -20.08
CA ALA A 31 -9.29 3.79 -18.88
C ALA A 31 -9.36 2.60 -17.92
N LYS A 32 -10.55 2.02 -17.74
CA LYS A 32 -10.75 0.85 -16.87
C LYS A 32 -10.03 -0.38 -17.39
N GLU A 33 -10.17 -0.69 -18.68
CA GLU A 33 -9.48 -1.80 -19.34
C GLU A 33 -7.97 -1.67 -19.20
N PHE A 34 -7.43 -0.49 -19.52
CA PHE A 34 -5.99 -0.23 -19.39
C PHE A 34 -5.49 -0.36 -17.95
N ALA A 35 -6.18 0.27 -16.98
CA ALA A 35 -5.78 0.17 -15.57
C ALA A 35 -5.83 -1.29 -15.07
N SER A 36 -6.86 -2.03 -15.47
CA SER A 36 -7.03 -3.44 -15.08
C SER A 36 -5.95 -4.32 -15.68
N GLU A 37 -5.60 -4.13 -16.95
CA GLU A 37 -4.49 -4.85 -17.61
C GLU A 37 -3.15 -4.55 -16.92
N ILE A 38 -2.83 -3.27 -16.68
CA ILE A 38 -1.57 -2.89 -16.05
C ILE A 38 -1.47 -3.44 -14.62
N LEU A 39 -2.55 -3.40 -13.84
CA LEU A 39 -2.55 -3.95 -12.48
C LEU A 39 -2.48 -5.48 -12.48
N HIS A 40 -3.07 -6.14 -13.47
CA HIS A 40 -2.92 -7.58 -13.65
C HIS A 40 -1.46 -7.96 -13.92
N ILE A 41 -0.81 -7.29 -14.88
CA ILE A 41 0.61 -7.49 -15.18
C ILE A 41 1.48 -7.23 -13.95
N ALA A 42 1.23 -6.11 -13.24
CA ALA A 42 1.97 -5.80 -12.02
C ALA A 42 1.89 -6.94 -10.99
N LYS A 43 0.68 -7.47 -10.75
CA LYS A 43 0.45 -8.49 -9.73
C LYS A 43 1.00 -9.87 -10.10
N HIS A 44 0.99 -10.22 -11.38
CA HIS A 44 1.22 -11.60 -11.83
C HIS A 44 2.49 -11.82 -12.65
N GLU A 45 3.01 -10.80 -13.31
CA GLU A 45 4.14 -10.91 -14.24
C GLU A 45 5.38 -10.11 -13.79
N GLY A 46 5.21 -9.25 -12.78
CA GLY A 46 6.30 -8.56 -12.10
C GLY A 46 6.80 -7.28 -12.82
N PRO A 47 7.80 -6.61 -12.23
CA PRO A 47 8.15 -5.24 -12.57
C PRO A 47 8.82 -5.09 -13.93
N THR A 48 9.52 -6.12 -14.42
CA THR A 48 10.16 -6.13 -15.75
C THR A 48 9.12 -6.04 -16.86
N VAL A 49 8.12 -6.94 -16.84
CA VAL A 49 7.06 -6.98 -17.86
C VAL A 49 6.19 -5.73 -17.77
N LEU A 50 5.86 -5.31 -16.54
CA LEU A 50 5.13 -4.07 -16.27
C LEU A 50 5.80 -2.86 -16.91
N LEU A 51 7.10 -2.65 -16.68
CA LEU A 51 7.84 -1.54 -17.26
C LEU A 51 7.91 -1.63 -18.79
N SER A 52 8.17 -2.81 -19.34
CA SER A 52 8.18 -3.00 -20.80
C SER A 52 6.86 -2.59 -21.43
N LYS A 53 5.74 -3.09 -20.90
CA LYS A 53 4.39 -2.77 -21.38
C LYS A 53 4.12 -1.26 -21.33
N LEU A 54 4.43 -0.61 -20.21
CA LEU A 54 4.23 0.84 -20.05
C LEU A 54 5.11 1.66 -20.99
N MET A 55 6.35 1.23 -21.25
CA MET A 55 7.24 1.90 -22.19
C MET A 55 6.72 1.79 -23.63
N ASP A 56 6.22 0.63 -24.04
CA ASP A 56 5.62 0.43 -25.36
C ASP A 56 4.32 1.19 -25.52
N GLU A 57 3.48 1.20 -24.48
CA GLU A 57 2.24 1.96 -24.48
C GLU A 57 2.51 3.47 -24.62
N ARG A 58 3.50 3.99 -23.89
CA ARG A 58 3.91 5.40 -23.99
C ARG A 58 4.30 5.81 -25.42
N LYS A 59 4.86 4.92 -26.24
CA LYS A 59 5.23 5.22 -27.65
C LYS A 59 4.00 5.47 -28.52
N LYS A 60 2.83 4.92 -28.18
CA LYS A 60 1.58 5.07 -28.94
C LYS A 60 0.94 6.45 -28.76
N TYR A 61 1.22 7.15 -27.66
CA TYR A 61 0.63 8.46 -27.38
C TYR A 61 1.36 9.60 -28.04
N ARG A 62 0.62 10.43 -28.79
CA ARG A 62 1.11 11.70 -29.34
C ARG A 62 0.80 12.90 -28.44
N SER A 63 -0.18 12.82 -27.56
CA SER A 63 -0.53 13.93 -26.66
C SER A 63 0.59 14.21 -25.65
N LYS A 64 0.82 15.50 -25.33
CA LYS A 64 1.86 15.91 -24.36
C LYS A 64 1.48 15.51 -22.92
N ALA A 65 0.19 15.59 -22.60
CA ALA A 65 -0.34 15.23 -21.28
C ALA A 65 -0.24 13.71 -20.99
N GLY A 66 -0.75 12.86 -21.89
CA GLY A 66 -0.69 11.40 -21.71
C GLY A 66 0.74 10.85 -21.67
N ARG A 67 1.62 11.37 -22.55
CA ARG A 67 3.06 11.02 -22.52
C ARG A 67 3.75 11.43 -21.23
N LYS A 68 3.39 12.58 -20.65
CA LYS A 68 3.97 13.06 -19.39
C LYS A 68 3.59 12.14 -18.24
N LEU A 69 2.31 11.81 -18.08
CA LEU A 69 1.87 10.98 -16.96
C LEU A 69 2.38 9.54 -17.04
N LEU A 70 2.37 8.92 -18.23
CA LEU A 70 2.98 7.60 -18.42
C LEU A 70 4.49 7.63 -18.12
N LYS A 71 5.19 8.71 -18.48
CA LYS A 71 6.61 8.88 -18.12
C LYS A 71 6.79 8.99 -16.60
N GLU A 72 5.91 9.68 -15.89
CA GLU A 72 5.94 9.79 -14.43
C GLU A 72 5.65 8.45 -13.76
N LEU A 73 4.65 7.69 -14.24
CA LEU A 73 4.36 6.34 -13.76
C LEU A 73 5.53 5.38 -13.98
N ILE A 74 6.12 5.38 -15.18
CA ILE A 74 7.32 4.58 -15.49
C ILE A 74 8.46 4.94 -14.54
N ARG A 75 8.71 6.23 -14.31
CA ARG A 75 9.75 6.68 -13.38
C ARG A 75 9.44 6.24 -11.94
N TYR A 76 8.20 6.36 -11.52
CA TYR A 76 7.74 5.99 -10.20
C TYR A 76 8.00 4.52 -9.89
N ILE A 77 7.66 3.64 -10.84
CA ILE A 77 7.90 2.19 -10.76
C ILE A 77 9.39 1.87 -10.87
N ALA A 78 10.11 2.48 -11.82
CA ALA A 78 11.54 2.20 -12.02
C ALA A 78 12.39 2.56 -10.79
N CYS A 79 12.08 3.65 -10.10
CA CYS A 79 12.74 4.00 -8.83
C CYS A 79 12.43 3.03 -7.67
N ARG A 80 11.42 2.16 -7.83
CA ARG A 80 10.92 1.21 -6.82
C ARG A 80 10.89 -0.21 -7.38
N PHE A 81 11.75 -0.49 -8.36
CA PHE A 81 11.67 -1.71 -9.17
C PHE A 81 11.59 -2.98 -8.32
N GLU A 82 12.52 -3.12 -7.36
CA GLU A 82 12.58 -4.28 -6.46
C GLU A 82 11.36 -4.37 -5.53
N MET A 83 10.76 -3.22 -5.17
CA MET A 83 9.58 -3.16 -4.30
C MET A 83 8.28 -3.56 -5.03
N CYS A 84 8.32 -3.70 -6.35
CA CYS A 84 7.18 -4.04 -7.20
C CYS A 84 7.20 -5.50 -7.66
N ASP A 85 8.05 -6.36 -7.07
CA ASP A 85 8.10 -7.80 -7.36
C ASP A 85 6.98 -8.57 -6.64
N TYR A 86 5.73 -8.19 -6.95
CA TYR A 86 4.53 -8.77 -6.36
C TYR A 86 4.42 -10.30 -6.52
N PRO A 87 4.75 -10.92 -7.67
CA PRO A 87 4.69 -12.37 -7.80
C PRO A 87 5.55 -13.08 -6.76
N LYS A 88 6.80 -12.61 -6.58
CA LYS A 88 7.73 -13.14 -5.57
C LYS A 88 7.18 -12.98 -4.15
N PHE A 89 6.64 -11.81 -3.81
CA PHE A 89 6.08 -11.58 -2.48
C PHE A 89 4.85 -12.45 -2.20
N ILE A 90 3.99 -12.65 -3.20
CA ILE A 90 2.82 -13.53 -3.08
C ILE A 90 3.26 -14.99 -2.90
N GLU A 91 4.27 -15.46 -3.64
CA GLU A 91 4.83 -16.81 -3.49
C GLU A 91 5.40 -17.05 -2.09
N GLN A 92 6.00 -16.02 -1.50
CA GLN A 92 6.51 -16.04 -0.12
C GLN A 92 5.40 -15.90 0.96
N GLY A 93 4.14 -15.76 0.56
CA GLY A 93 3.01 -15.58 1.47
C GLY A 93 2.93 -14.20 2.13
N TRP A 94 3.62 -13.20 1.58
CA TRP A 94 3.64 -11.85 2.12
C TRP A 94 2.39 -11.05 1.71
N GLN A 95 1.96 -10.15 2.59
CA GLN A 95 0.91 -9.19 2.28
C GLN A 95 1.47 -8.09 1.37
N ILE A 96 0.84 -7.87 0.22
CA ILE A 96 1.24 -6.84 -0.76
C ILE A 96 0.52 -5.50 -0.57
N GLY A 97 -0.38 -5.42 0.41
CA GLY A 97 -1.15 -4.23 0.75
C GLY A 97 -1.04 -3.87 2.24
N SER A 98 -1.18 -2.59 2.54
CA SER A 98 -1.13 -1.93 3.84
C SER A 98 -2.42 -2.09 4.63
N GLY A 99 -3.47 -2.68 4.05
CA GLY A 99 -4.80 -2.80 4.65
C GLY A 99 -4.80 -3.28 6.11
N PRO A 100 -4.10 -4.37 6.46
CA PRO A 100 -3.98 -4.81 7.85
C PRO A 100 -3.34 -3.76 8.77
N THR A 101 -2.28 -3.09 8.30
CA THR A 101 -1.60 -2.01 9.04
C THR A 101 -2.52 -0.81 9.24
N GLU A 102 -3.21 -0.36 8.20
CA GLU A 102 -4.14 0.76 8.26
C GLU A 102 -5.35 0.47 9.15
N ALA A 103 -5.89 -0.75 9.07
CA ALA A 103 -6.96 -1.20 9.95
C ALA A 103 -6.50 -1.15 11.41
N MET A 104 -5.31 -1.66 11.72
CA MET A 104 -4.77 -1.62 13.08
C MET A 104 -4.55 -0.18 13.57
N CYS A 105 -4.01 0.72 12.74
CA CYS A 105 -3.88 2.14 13.09
C CYS A 105 -5.22 2.81 13.43
N LYS A 106 -6.30 2.46 12.68
CA LYS A 106 -7.65 2.95 12.97
C LYS A 106 -8.15 2.42 14.32
N VAL A 107 -8.00 1.12 14.57
CA VAL A 107 -8.49 0.49 15.80
C VAL A 107 -7.72 0.98 17.03
N LEU A 108 -6.38 1.03 16.97
CA LEU A 108 -5.52 1.50 18.07
C LEU A 108 -5.84 2.94 18.50
N THR A 109 -6.21 3.80 17.55
CA THR A 109 -6.50 5.21 17.84
C THR A 109 -7.96 5.50 18.17
N TYR A 110 -8.85 4.50 18.09
CA TYR A 110 -10.28 4.68 18.28
C TYR A 110 -10.64 5.31 19.63
N ARG A 111 -10.05 4.82 20.73
CA ARG A 111 -10.27 5.39 22.07
C ARG A 111 -9.54 6.70 22.29
N LEU A 112 -8.40 6.92 21.62
CA LEU A 112 -7.64 8.17 21.75
C LEU A 112 -8.36 9.34 21.11
N LYS A 113 -9.06 9.11 20.00
CA LYS A 113 -9.73 10.14 19.19
C LYS A 113 -11.22 10.32 19.52
N GLY A 114 -11.71 9.68 20.58
CA GLY A 114 -13.11 9.79 21.02
C GLY A 114 -13.48 11.19 21.52
N ALA A 115 -14.78 11.49 21.52
CA ALA A 115 -15.28 12.77 22.05
C ALA A 115 -14.96 12.91 23.56
N GLY A 116 -14.49 14.09 23.96
CA GLY A 116 -14.15 14.39 25.37
C GLY A 116 -12.83 13.80 25.88
N MET A 117 -12.09 13.09 25.03
CA MET A 117 -10.81 12.48 25.40
C MET A 117 -9.70 13.53 25.46
N ARG A 118 -9.05 13.63 26.63
CA ARG A 118 -7.90 14.52 26.86
C ARG A 118 -6.78 13.72 27.48
N TRP A 119 -5.64 13.70 26.83
CA TRP A 119 -4.46 12.97 27.24
C TRP A 119 -3.26 13.90 27.16
N ASP A 120 -2.35 13.79 28.11
CA ASP A 120 -0.97 14.15 27.87
C ASP A 120 -0.27 13.03 27.08
N ARG A 121 0.97 13.26 26.63
CA ARG A 121 1.70 12.27 25.83
C ARG A 121 1.87 10.92 26.56
N PRO A 122 2.28 10.88 27.84
CA PRO A 122 2.36 9.61 28.57
C PRO A 122 1.02 8.89 28.68
N GLY A 123 -0.08 9.62 28.93
CA GLY A 123 -1.42 9.03 29.00
C GLY A 123 -1.87 8.46 27.66
N ALA A 124 -1.61 9.16 26.55
CA ALA A 124 -1.95 8.67 25.21
C ALA A 124 -1.16 7.39 24.87
N ASP A 125 0.14 7.37 25.17
CA ASP A 125 1.00 6.21 24.95
C ASP A 125 0.54 5.00 25.78
N ALA A 126 0.21 5.21 27.06
CA ALA A 126 -0.28 4.16 27.95
C ALA A 126 -1.62 3.56 27.48
N ILE A 127 -2.57 4.40 27.07
CA ILE A 127 -3.86 3.95 26.53
C ILE A 127 -3.66 3.17 25.23
N MET A 128 -2.80 3.64 24.33
CA MET A 128 -2.50 2.93 23.08
C MET A 128 -1.92 1.54 23.34
N ALA A 129 -1.02 1.41 24.33
CA ALA A 129 -0.44 0.13 24.72
C ALA A 129 -1.50 -0.86 25.24
N LEU A 130 -2.46 -0.40 26.04
CA LEU A 130 -3.56 -1.24 26.53
C LEU A 130 -4.46 -1.73 25.38
N ILE A 131 -4.80 -0.85 24.44
CA ILE A 131 -5.61 -1.22 23.26
C ILE A 131 -4.83 -2.20 22.39
N ALA A 132 -3.51 -2.01 22.23
CA ALA A 132 -2.68 -2.95 21.49
C ALA A 132 -2.77 -4.37 22.09
N LEU A 133 -2.65 -4.50 23.41
CA LEU A 133 -2.78 -5.78 24.12
C LEU A 133 -4.15 -6.44 23.93
N GLU A 134 -5.22 -5.64 23.93
CA GLU A 134 -6.59 -6.11 23.71
C GLU A 134 -6.75 -6.62 22.27
N GLN A 135 -6.33 -5.84 21.28
CA GLN A 135 -6.50 -6.15 19.86
C GLN A 135 -5.61 -7.30 19.37
N SER A 136 -4.43 -7.47 19.95
CA SER A 136 -3.58 -8.63 19.68
C SER A 136 -3.96 -9.88 20.47
N ASN A 137 -4.99 -9.81 21.34
CA ASN A 137 -5.38 -10.88 22.26
C ASN A 137 -4.23 -11.37 23.16
N THR A 138 -3.28 -10.49 23.49
CA THR A 138 -2.11 -10.81 24.33
C THR A 138 -2.25 -10.33 25.77
N TRP A 139 -3.41 -9.77 26.13
CA TRP A 139 -3.69 -9.24 27.48
C TRP A 139 -3.27 -10.21 28.59
N LYS A 140 -3.78 -11.46 28.56
CA LYS A 140 -3.50 -12.46 29.59
C LYS A 140 -2.00 -12.77 29.67
N SER A 141 -1.36 -13.10 28.54
CA SER A 141 0.06 -13.45 28.50
C SER A 141 0.95 -12.32 29.00
N TYR A 142 0.64 -11.07 28.64
CA TYR A 142 1.37 -9.90 29.12
C TYR A 142 1.30 -9.76 30.65
N TRP A 143 0.10 -9.86 31.23
CA TRP A 143 -0.06 -9.70 32.68
C TRP A 143 0.50 -10.88 33.49
N GLU A 144 0.47 -12.10 32.97
CA GLU A 144 1.17 -13.23 33.59
C GLU A 144 2.69 -12.99 33.63
N LEU A 145 3.28 -12.54 32.53
CA LEU A 145 4.70 -12.19 32.48
C LEU A 145 5.06 -11.09 33.49
N ARG A 146 4.23 -10.04 33.59
CA ARG A 146 4.44 -8.93 34.53
C ARG A 146 4.36 -9.37 35.99
N LYS A 147 3.46 -10.30 36.32
CA LYS A 147 3.34 -10.85 37.69
C LYS A 147 4.55 -11.68 38.10
N GLN A 148 5.18 -12.39 37.17
CA GLN A 148 6.38 -13.19 37.44
C GLN A 148 7.65 -12.35 37.62
N ALA A 149 7.65 -11.13 37.06
CA ALA A 149 8.79 -10.20 37.14
C ALA A 149 8.71 -9.24 38.34
N ALA A 150 7.64 -9.31 39.15
CA ALA A 150 7.41 -8.48 40.33
C ALA A 150 7.74 -9.26 41.60
#